data_AF-A0A839Q0V1-F1
#
_entry.id   AF-A0A839Q0V1-F1
#
_cell.length_a   1.000
_cell.length_b   1.000
_cell.length_c   1.000
_cell.angle_alpha   90.00
_cell.angle_beta   90.00
_cell.angle_gamma   90.00
#
_symmetry.space_group_name_H-M   'P 1'
#
loop_
_entity.id
_entity.type
_entity.pdbx_description
1 polymer ?
#
loop_
_entity_poly.entity_id
_entity_poly.type
_entity_poly.pdbx_seq_one_letter_code
_entity_poly.pdbx_strand_id
1 'polypeptide(L)'
;MAKHRAVRTPRDLPVRRWLKLTAASAGMGAAMLGYSLLGAPTGTATADTGTETSSSAESPKETRESATATGATDSDAAATQDAVSSADSSGSDDADESDDTDDTPDASDEIEGDGGAEQDAVSEEDTDFTGGEDEESSEATGSDAPTAVSQGSVDPDDASTTADSAYRRATAATTLEEPNDVPVPAPPWLAPRRSYDEVVADVIARWTSRTQARIEALSVDEETKARLLANFVAMRRAFFNQAPTVAPVQLTGLLTGAITGQVRAQDADGDEIVYRILRGPRSGTVVLNDDGTYTYTPGEGFDGVDTFFVRAVDVGAHVNLLNLFRPVGTRATNLINQNAIRFEFSYTGEDWTQERQQALEEVARSLQEYFRVEKPVTLTYTVGIDPNPKNLASAGSDAISELPGFWPTVVQHKLLTGRDANGDEADGDILWNWADSDWELGTDVSADEYDFVSVAIHELMHSFGFGATLAAPGENRGSHRETYDRFIVTATGVSPLVGGFWIARHDPKLLGEDGGLYWGGRNAVAAYGGLIPLRTTSVWGGGSSISHLEDDVFAGDDQKIMNSGTDAGPAPRVFSDFELGMFRDLGYIVVMPETPPYAAGFVGLVFLLRRRRSDKVAAS
;
A
#
# COMPACT_ATOMS: atom_id res chain seq x y z
N MET A 1 -3.27 -61.85 19.70
CA MET A 1 -1.96 -61.22 19.40
C MET A 1 -2.21 -59.76 19.08
N ALA A 2 -1.51 -58.82 19.72
CA ALA A 2 -1.64 -57.38 19.44
C ALA A 2 -0.35 -56.85 18.81
N LYS A 3 -0.45 -56.01 17.77
CA LYS A 3 0.69 -55.31 17.16
C LYS A 3 0.57 -53.81 17.44
N HIS A 4 1.38 -53.30 18.36
CA HIS A 4 1.55 -51.85 18.51
C HIS A 4 2.26 -51.28 17.28
N ARG A 5 1.70 -50.23 16.67
CA ARG A 5 2.37 -49.41 15.64
C ARG A 5 2.90 -48.15 16.32
N ALA A 6 4.18 -48.12 16.65
CA ALA A 6 4.79 -46.98 17.33
C ALA A 6 4.90 -45.77 16.40
N VAL A 7 4.30 -44.64 16.79
CA VAL A 7 4.44 -43.35 16.09
C VAL A 7 5.78 -42.73 16.48
N ARG A 8 6.65 -42.48 15.49
CA ARG A 8 7.87 -41.67 15.70
C ARG A 8 7.49 -40.19 15.66
N THR A 9 7.98 -39.41 16.62
CA THR A 9 7.79 -37.95 16.64
C THR A 9 8.81 -37.24 15.73
N PRO A 10 8.47 -36.09 15.13
CA PRO A 10 9.29 -35.43 14.11
C PRO A 10 10.45 -34.61 14.71
N ARG A 11 11.30 -35.24 15.55
CA ARG A 11 12.47 -34.59 16.17
C ARG A 11 13.82 -35.01 15.57
N ASP A 12 13.88 -36.14 14.86
CA ASP A 12 15.12 -36.75 14.35
C ASP A 12 15.31 -36.62 12.82
N LEU A 13 15.25 -35.39 12.28
CA LEU A 13 15.64 -35.10 10.89
C LEU A 13 17.03 -34.42 10.83
N PRO A 14 17.96 -34.90 9.97
CA PRO A 14 19.38 -34.52 10.02
C PRO A 14 19.65 -33.06 9.62
N VAL A 15 18.72 -32.38 8.96
CA VAL A 15 18.84 -31.01 8.44
C VAL A 15 19.27 -30.01 9.53
N ARG A 16 18.72 -30.11 10.74
CA ARG A 16 19.06 -29.23 11.87
C ARG A 16 20.44 -29.50 12.48
N ARG A 17 21.13 -30.59 12.12
CA ARG A 17 22.52 -30.86 12.52
C ARG A 17 23.51 -30.17 11.59
N TRP A 18 23.21 -30.07 10.30
CA TRP A 18 24.04 -29.37 9.31
C TRP A 18 24.18 -27.87 9.65
N LEU A 19 23.06 -27.17 9.86
CA LEU A 19 23.03 -25.75 10.24
C LEU A 19 23.82 -25.43 11.53
N LYS A 20 23.96 -26.40 12.44
CA LYS A 20 24.77 -26.25 13.67
C LYS A 20 26.27 -26.53 13.46
N LEU A 21 26.65 -27.21 12.38
CA LEU A 21 28.06 -27.41 12.01
C LEU A 21 28.58 -26.28 11.12
N THR A 22 27.84 -25.87 10.08
CA THR A 22 28.30 -24.79 9.17
C THR A 22 28.49 -23.45 9.89
N ALA A 23 27.61 -23.11 10.84
CA ALA A 23 27.76 -21.92 11.68
C ALA A 23 29.00 -21.96 12.60
N ALA A 24 29.60 -23.13 12.83
CA ALA A 24 30.82 -23.30 13.62
C ALA A 24 32.08 -23.42 12.74
N SER A 25 31.99 -23.99 11.54
CA SER A 25 33.13 -24.15 10.62
C SER A 25 33.41 -22.91 9.76
N ALA A 26 32.38 -22.16 9.36
CA ALA A 26 32.55 -20.95 8.53
C ALA A 26 33.50 -19.91 9.17
N GLY A 27 33.41 -19.75 10.51
CA GLY A 27 34.26 -18.84 11.28
C GLY A 27 35.76 -19.19 11.28
N MET A 28 36.14 -20.45 10.98
CA MET A 28 37.55 -20.83 10.81
C MET A 28 38.00 -20.80 9.35
N GLY A 29 37.10 -21.07 8.39
CA GLY A 29 37.41 -20.97 6.96
C GLY A 29 37.66 -19.53 6.50
N ALA A 30 36.79 -18.60 6.89
CA ALA A 30 36.91 -17.19 6.51
C ALA A 30 38.19 -16.52 7.07
N ALA A 31 38.60 -16.89 8.28
CA ALA A 31 39.81 -16.36 8.92
C ALA A 31 41.10 -16.70 8.17
N MET A 32 41.16 -17.86 7.48
CA MET A 32 42.31 -18.25 6.65
C MET A 32 42.31 -17.54 5.29
N LEU A 33 41.13 -17.37 4.66
CA LEU A 33 41.02 -16.70 3.35
C LEU A 33 41.22 -15.18 3.43
N GLY A 34 40.78 -14.54 4.51
CA GLY A 34 41.03 -13.12 4.75
C GLY A 34 42.52 -12.78 4.89
N TYR A 35 43.34 -13.74 5.32
CA TYR A 35 44.79 -13.55 5.49
C TYR A 35 45.58 -13.66 4.16
N SER A 36 45.00 -14.24 3.11
CA SER A 36 45.67 -14.45 1.81
C SER A 36 45.45 -13.33 0.78
N LEU A 37 44.55 -12.38 1.03
CA LEU A 37 44.20 -11.32 0.06
C LEU A 37 44.86 -9.96 0.33
N LEU A 38 45.55 -9.78 1.46
CA LEU A 38 46.22 -8.54 1.82
C LEU A 38 47.66 -8.48 1.27
N GLY A 39 47.78 -8.33 -0.04
CA GLY A 39 49.00 -7.83 -0.68
C GLY A 39 49.23 -6.35 -0.37
N ALA A 40 50.48 -5.92 -0.24
CA ALA A 40 50.81 -4.56 0.18
C ALA A 40 50.48 -3.49 -0.89
N PRO A 41 50.02 -2.29 -0.49
CA PRO A 41 49.82 -1.18 -1.42
C PRO A 41 51.16 -0.55 -1.82
N THR A 42 51.47 -0.54 -3.12
CA THR A 42 52.57 0.26 -3.68
C THR A 42 52.02 1.49 -4.42
N GLY A 43 52.66 2.64 -4.19
CA GLY A 43 52.19 3.94 -4.65
C GLY A 43 52.33 4.19 -6.16
N THR A 44 51.73 5.29 -6.60
CA THR A 44 51.68 5.73 -8.00
C THR A 44 53.04 6.19 -8.55
N ALA A 45 53.27 5.90 -9.83
CA ALA A 45 54.22 6.61 -10.69
C ALA A 45 53.64 6.69 -12.11
N THR A 46 53.94 7.76 -12.84
CA THR A 46 53.36 8.06 -14.16
C THR A 46 54.36 7.85 -15.30
N ALA A 47 53.81 7.78 -16.52
CA ALA A 47 54.43 8.11 -17.80
C ALA A 47 55.32 7.04 -18.51
N ASP A 48 54.71 6.52 -19.58
CA ASP A 48 55.19 6.62 -20.98
C ASP A 48 55.79 5.40 -21.72
N THR A 49 55.64 5.46 -23.05
CA THR A 49 55.98 4.53 -24.16
C THR A 49 56.81 3.26 -23.90
N GLY A 50 56.37 2.13 -24.49
CA GLY A 50 57.33 1.15 -25.04
C GLY A 50 56.86 -0.30 -25.23
N THR A 51 56.42 -0.64 -26.45
CA THR A 51 56.82 -1.86 -27.19
C THR A 51 56.56 -3.26 -26.56
N GLU A 52 55.58 -3.99 -27.11
CA GLU A 52 55.79 -5.20 -27.95
C GLU A 52 57.07 -6.06 -27.68
N THR A 53 57.05 -7.40 -27.56
CA THR A 53 55.98 -8.42 -27.70
C THR A 53 56.37 -9.67 -26.88
N SER A 54 55.50 -10.68 -26.83
CA SER A 54 55.83 -12.05 -26.42
C SER A 54 56.80 -12.75 -27.40
N SER A 55 57.55 -13.76 -26.92
CA SER A 55 58.29 -14.68 -27.80
C SER A 55 58.43 -16.07 -27.19
N SER A 56 58.09 -17.11 -27.97
CA SER A 56 58.38 -18.51 -27.70
C SER A 56 58.67 -19.22 -29.02
N ALA A 57 59.93 -19.66 -29.23
CA ALA A 57 60.42 -20.55 -30.29
C ALA A 57 60.11 -20.17 -31.76
N GLU A 58 60.99 -20.34 -32.76
CA GLU A 58 62.25 -21.07 -32.81
C GLU A 58 63.22 -20.42 -33.83
N SER A 59 64.36 -21.04 -34.09
CA SER A 59 65.40 -20.61 -35.06
C SER A 59 66.11 -21.86 -35.60
N PRO A 60 67.03 -21.82 -36.60
CA PRO A 60 67.60 -20.66 -37.32
C PRO A 60 67.74 -20.82 -38.87
N LYS A 61 68.06 -19.73 -39.58
CA LYS A 61 69.26 -19.68 -40.46
C LYS A 61 69.59 -18.29 -41.01
N GLU A 62 70.89 -17.98 -41.07
CA GLU A 62 71.45 -16.90 -41.89
C GLU A 62 71.76 -17.39 -43.32
N THR A 63 71.77 -16.49 -44.30
CA THR A 63 73.03 -16.05 -44.97
C THR A 63 72.82 -14.75 -45.76
N ARG A 64 73.92 -14.12 -46.21
CA ARG A 64 73.98 -12.73 -46.73
C ARG A 64 74.28 -12.67 -48.24
N GLU A 65 74.29 -11.43 -48.79
CA GLU A 65 74.66 -10.98 -50.16
C GLU A 65 73.49 -10.79 -51.16
N SER A 66 73.45 -9.79 -52.06
CA SER A 66 74.19 -8.50 -52.18
C SER A 66 73.50 -7.54 -53.20
N ALA A 67 73.98 -6.29 -53.31
CA ALA A 67 73.97 -5.43 -54.51
C ALA A 67 72.67 -4.74 -55.06
N THR A 68 72.55 -3.43 -54.73
CA THR A 68 72.24 -2.26 -55.61
C THR A 68 70.89 -1.98 -56.31
N ALA A 69 70.53 -0.69 -56.23
CA ALA A 69 70.05 0.24 -57.29
C ALA A 69 68.54 0.50 -57.55
N THR A 70 68.17 1.79 -57.36
CA THR A 70 67.16 2.62 -58.09
C THR A 70 65.70 2.17 -58.24
N GLY A 71 64.67 3.00 -58.00
CA GLY A 71 64.60 4.40 -57.52
C GLY A 71 63.34 5.13 -58.04
N ALA A 72 63.01 6.32 -57.48
CA ALA A 72 61.90 7.23 -57.88
C ALA A 72 60.46 6.65 -57.72
N THR A 73 59.35 7.41 -57.66
CA THR A 73 59.01 8.85 -57.42
C THR A 73 57.48 8.93 -57.16
N ASP A 74 56.87 9.86 -56.42
CA ASP A 74 57.31 10.73 -55.29
C ASP A 74 56.06 11.40 -54.64
N SER A 75 56.21 11.88 -53.40
CA SER A 75 55.51 13.00 -52.69
C SER A 75 54.01 13.36 -52.91
N ASP A 76 53.29 13.50 -51.79
CA ASP A 76 52.48 14.69 -51.38
C ASP A 76 51.24 15.18 -52.18
N ALA A 77 50.31 16.00 -51.63
CA ALA A 77 49.80 16.21 -50.26
C ALA A 77 48.61 17.20 -50.29
N ALA A 78 47.83 17.29 -49.20
CA ALA A 78 46.97 18.45 -48.83
C ALA A 78 45.79 18.81 -49.79
N ALA A 79 44.84 19.69 -49.45
CA ALA A 79 44.12 20.02 -48.20
C ALA A 79 42.95 20.98 -48.55
N THR A 80 42.12 21.38 -47.55
CA THR A 80 41.28 22.62 -47.55
C THR A 80 40.15 22.74 -48.60
N GLN A 81 39.08 23.55 -48.43
CA GLN A 81 38.26 24.00 -47.28
C GLN A 81 36.97 24.66 -47.84
N ASP A 82 35.99 25.00 -46.99
CA ASP A 82 34.98 26.07 -47.20
C ASP A 82 33.95 25.93 -48.37
N ALA A 83 32.82 26.65 -48.42
CA ALA A 83 31.93 27.20 -47.38
C ALA A 83 30.54 27.61 -47.97
N VAL A 84 29.49 27.56 -47.11
CA VAL A 84 28.12 28.17 -47.12
C VAL A 84 27.45 28.82 -48.36
N SER A 85 26.10 28.87 -48.26
CA SER A 85 25.12 29.77 -48.93
C SER A 85 24.54 29.30 -50.29
N SER A 86 23.32 29.66 -50.71
CA SER A 86 22.07 30.11 -50.04
C SER A 86 20.93 30.25 -51.08
N ALA A 87 19.70 30.59 -50.64
CA ALA A 87 18.49 30.87 -51.44
C ALA A 87 17.85 29.62 -52.10
N ASP A 88 16.54 29.33 -52.00
CA ASP A 88 15.27 30.11 -51.92
C ASP A 88 14.55 30.21 -53.28
N SER A 89 13.32 29.68 -53.33
CA SER A 89 12.23 30.09 -54.23
C SER A 89 10.92 29.42 -53.80
N SER A 90 9.86 30.22 -53.71
CA SER A 90 8.50 29.85 -53.35
C SER A 90 7.65 29.35 -54.53
N GLY A 91 6.59 28.60 -54.21
CA GLY A 91 5.35 28.57 -54.98
C GLY A 91 4.76 27.17 -55.14
N SER A 92 3.45 26.92 -55.07
CA SER A 92 2.25 27.68 -54.68
C SER A 92 1.10 26.98 -55.40
N ASP A 93 0.06 26.60 -54.66
CA ASP A 93 -1.33 26.50 -55.11
C ASP A 93 -1.67 25.32 -56.08
N ASP A 94 -2.87 24.73 -56.09
CA ASP A 94 -4.01 24.88 -55.17
C ASP A 94 -4.82 23.55 -55.09
N ALA A 95 -5.84 23.50 -54.22
CA ALA A 95 -6.73 22.34 -54.09
C ALA A 95 -7.92 22.38 -55.08
N ASP A 96 -8.59 21.23 -55.29
CA ASP A 96 -10.06 21.17 -55.17
C ASP A 96 -10.62 19.73 -55.01
N GLU A 97 -11.93 19.67 -54.76
CA GLU A 97 -12.85 18.54 -54.52
C GLU A 97 -12.73 17.35 -55.52
N SER A 98 -13.26 16.13 -55.31
CA SER A 98 -14.53 15.75 -54.66
C SER A 98 -14.71 14.23 -54.37
N ASP A 99 -15.49 13.94 -53.33
CA ASP A 99 -16.50 12.86 -53.19
C ASP A 99 -16.22 11.33 -53.18
N ASP A 100 -17.13 10.69 -52.42
CA ASP A 100 -17.82 9.39 -52.59
C ASP A 100 -17.31 8.01 -52.10
N THR A 101 -18.29 7.33 -51.47
CA THR A 101 -18.52 5.88 -51.25
C THR A 101 -17.76 5.02 -50.23
N ASP A 102 -18.56 4.23 -49.50
CA ASP A 102 -18.20 3.05 -48.70
C ASP A 102 -17.51 1.96 -49.52
N ASP A 103 -16.66 1.17 -48.86
CA ASP A 103 -16.88 -0.29 -48.79
C ASP A 103 -16.12 -0.90 -47.60
N THR A 104 -16.80 -1.70 -46.77
CA THR A 104 -16.14 -2.65 -45.85
C THR A 104 -16.47 -4.07 -46.27
N PRO A 105 -15.46 -4.94 -46.32
CA PRO A 105 -15.69 -6.34 -45.97
C PRO A 105 -14.77 -6.80 -44.85
N ASP A 106 -15.38 -7.46 -43.87
CA ASP A 106 -14.73 -8.33 -42.90
C ASP A 106 -14.15 -9.58 -43.60
N ALA A 107 -12.91 -9.95 -43.26
CA ALA A 107 -12.37 -11.27 -43.46
C ALA A 107 -11.19 -11.53 -42.52
N SER A 108 -11.41 -12.44 -41.57
CA SER A 108 -10.39 -13.19 -40.83
C SER A 108 -9.28 -13.77 -41.73
N ASP A 109 -8.06 -13.91 -41.20
CA ASP A 109 -7.14 -14.96 -41.64
C ASP A 109 -6.44 -15.60 -40.43
N GLU A 110 -6.24 -16.91 -40.48
CA GLU A 110 -5.86 -17.75 -39.34
C GLU A 110 -4.37 -18.16 -39.38
N ILE A 111 -3.74 -18.36 -38.21
CA ILE A 111 -2.51 -19.16 -38.11
C ILE A 111 -2.59 -20.08 -36.88
N GLU A 112 -3.02 -21.33 -37.10
CA GLU A 112 -2.73 -22.46 -36.20
C GLU A 112 -1.37 -23.10 -36.56
N GLY A 113 -0.78 -23.89 -35.65
CA GLY A 113 0.32 -24.79 -36.03
C GLY A 113 1.20 -25.39 -34.92
N ASP A 114 0.66 -26.33 -34.14
CA ASP A 114 1.39 -27.45 -33.46
C ASP A 114 2.40 -27.10 -32.32
N GLY A 115 2.47 -27.83 -31.18
CA GLY A 115 1.64 -28.94 -30.68
C GLY A 115 2.21 -29.61 -29.42
N GLY A 116 1.47 -30.57 -28.84
CA GLY A 116 1.86 -31.38 -27.66
C GLY A 116 1.51 -30.75 -26.30
N ALA A 117 0.41 -31.03 -25.59
CA ALA A 117 -0.53 -32.17 -25.51
C ALA A 117 -0.12 -33.32 -24.54
N GLU A 118 -0.83 -33.40 -23.41
CA GLU A 118 -1.19 -34.65 -22.70
C GLU A 118 -2.38 -34.36 -21.76
N GLN A 119 -3.43 -35.19 -21.81
CA GLN A 119 -4.56 -35.21 -20.87
C GLN A 119 -4.94 -36.67 -20.61
N ASP A 120 -5.23 -37.01 -19.36
CA ASP A 120 -5.90 -38.26 -19.00
C ASP A 120 -7.23 -37.93 -18.29
N ALA A 121 -8.32 -38.51 -18.80
CA ALA A 121 -9.64 -38.48 -18.16
C ALA A 121 -10.24 -39.89 -18.26
N VAL A 122 -10.71 -40.41 -17.13
CA VAL A 122 -11.31 -41.76 -17.05
C VAL A 122 -12.64 -41.67 -16.30
N SER A 123 -13.68 -42.20 -16.94
CA SER A 123 -15.02 -42.37 -16.40
C SER A 123 -15.39 -43.85 -16.38
N GLU A 124 -15.93 -44.34 -15.27
CA GLU A 124 -16.69 -45.61 -15.21
C GLU A 124 -17.95 -45.40 -14.36
N GLU A 125 -18.98 -46.19 -14.65
CA GLU A 125 -20.35 -46.06 -14.13
C GLU A 125 -20.67 -47.10 -13.03
N ASP A 126 -21.91 -47.10 -12.56
CA ASP A 126 -22.64 -48.19 -11.89
C ASP A 126 -22.11 -48.81 -10.56
N THR A 127 -22.92 -48.64 -9.52
CA THR A 127 -23.70 -49.79 -9.01
C THR A 127 -25.08 -49.35 -8.51
N ASP A 128 -26.13 -50.05 -8.96
CA ASP A 128 -27.53 -49.95 -8.52
C ASP A 128 -27.76 -50.51 -7.10
N PHE A 129 -28.70 -49.92 -6.36
CA PHE A 129 -29.46 -50.62 -5.32
C PHE A 129 -30.87 -50.05 -5.15
N THR A 130 -31.88 -50.92 -5.11
CA THR A 130 -33.30 -50.59 -5.27
C THR A 130 -34.13 -50.62 -3.98
N GLY A 131 -35.26 -49.89 -3.99
CA GLY A 131 -36.31 -49.91 -2.96
C GLY A 131 -36.66 -48.49 -2.46
N GLY A 132 -37.87 -47.94 -2.66
CA GLY A 132 -39.10 -48.47 -3.27
C GLY A 132 -40.26 -48.53 -2.28
N GLU A 133 -41.50 -48.34 -2.78
CA GLU A 133 -42.77 -48.13 -2.04
C GLU A 133 -42.85 -46.71 -1.40
N ASP A 134 -43.69 -45.77 -1.86
CA ASP A 134 -45.18 -45.70 -1.95
C ASP A 134 -45.82 -45.38 -0.59
N GLU A 135 -46.89 -44.58 -0.38
CA GLU A 135 -47.69 -43.63 -1.19
C GLU A 135 -47.94 -42.37 -0.28
N GLU A 136 -48.73 -41.31 -0.53
CA GLU A 136 -49.84 -40.98 -1.45
C GLU A 136 -49.57 -39.63 -2.20
N SER A 137 -50.61 -38.99 -2.74
CA SER A 137 -50.62 -37.76 -3.55
C SER A 137 -51.28 -36.54 -2.88
N SER A 138 -51.04 -35.33 -3.40
CA SER A 138 -52.14 -34.46 -3.85
C SER A 138 -51.64 -33.31 -4.74
N GLU A 139 -52.26 -33.17 -5.92
CA GLU A 139 -52.05 -32.05 -6.84
C GLU A 139 -53.08 -30.94 -6.58
N ALA A 140 -52.71 -29.66 -6.79
CA ALA A 140 -53.60 -28.65 -7.37
C ALA A 140 -52.86 -27.34 -7.73
N THR A 141 -52.56 -27.20 -9.03
CA THR A 141 -52.57 -25.97 -9.85
C THR A 141 -52.82 -24.60 -9.17
N GLY A 142 -51.95 -23.63 -9.46
CA GLY A 142 -52.25 -22.19 -9.32
C GLY A 142 -51.13 -21.33 -9.91
N SER A 143 -51.44 -20.45 -10.86
CA SER A 143 -50.50 -19.44 -11.36
C SER A 143 -50.60 -18.16 -10.54
N ASP A 144 -49.48 -17.45 -10.39
CA ASP A 144 -49.29 -16.05 -10.81
C ASP A 144 -48.07 -15.44 -10.10
N ALA A 145 -47.35 -14.54 -10.78
CA ALA A 145 -46.39 -13.66 -10.13
C ALA A 145 -47.13 -12.41 -9.60
N PRO A 146 -46.70 -11.84 -8.46
CA PRO A 146 -46.28 -10.45 -8.55
C PRO A 146 -45.12 -10.05 -7.62
N THR A 147 -44.29 -9.14 -8.16
CA THR A 147 -43.87 -7.83 -7.61
C THR A 147 -43.58 -7.66 -6.11
N ALA A 148 -42.44 -7.00 -5.82
CA ALA A 148 -42.03 -6.54 -4.50
C ALA A 148 -43.05 -5.58 -3.84
N VAL A 149 -43.13 -5.61 -2.50
CA VAL A 149 -43.91 -4.67 -1.70
C VAL A 149 -43.13 -4.25 -0.45
N SER A 150 -43.09 -2.94 -0.22
CA SER A 150 -42.64 -2.25 1.00
C SER A 150 -43.08 -2.93 2.31
N GLN A 151 -42.19 -2.98 3.31
CA GLN A 151 -42.58 -3.20 4.70
C GLN A 151 -42.66 -1.87 5.43
N GLY A 152 -43.86 -1.53 5.91
CA GLY A 152 -44.10 -0.34 6.72
C GLY A 152 -44.20 -0.65 8.21
N SER A 153 -43.63 0.25 9.02
CA SER A 153 -44.09 0.67 10.36
C SER A 153 -44.68 -0.38 11.32
N VAL A 154 -43.96 -0.62 12.42
CA VAL A 154 -44.54 -1.07 13.69
C VAL A 154 -44.00 -0.18 14.82
N ASP A 155 -44.86 0.54 15.52
CA ASP A 155 -44.50 1.37 16.68
C ASP A 155 -44.12 0.53 17.91
N PRO A 156 -43.12 0.97 18.68
CA PRO A 156 -42.98 0.65 20.10
C PRO A 156 -42.86 1.92 20.96
N ASP A 157 -43.83 2.83 20.85
CA ASP A 157 -43.90 4.04 21.68
C ASP A 157 -44.36 3.71 23.12
N ASP A 158 -43.42 3.33 24.01
CA ASP A 158 -43.37 3.70 25.45
C ASP A 158 -42.09 3.15 26.15
N ALA A 159 -40.91 3.61 25.72
CA ALA A 159 -39.64 3.32 26.41
C ALA A 159 -38.50 4.35 26.19
N SER A 160 -38.78 5.54 25.64
CA SER A 160 -37.74 6.46 25.12
C SER A 160 -37.76 7.87 25.74
N THR A 161 -37.99 7.99 27.06
CA THR A 161 -37.96 9.30 27.76
C THR A 161 -37.15 9.29 29.05
N THR A 162 -35.81 9.37 28.96
CA THR A 162 -34.91 9.96 30.00
C THR A 162 -33.41 9.97 29.68
N ALA A 163 -32.91 9.20 28.71
CA ALA A 163 -31.48 8.86 28.61
C ALA A 163 -30.52 10.04 28.34
N ASP A 164 -30.66 10.76 27.22
CA ASP A 164 -29.60 11.68 26.73
C ASP A 164 -29.37 12.94 27.58
N SER A 165 -30.42 13.50 28.19
CA SER A 165 -30.30 14.77 28.92
C SER A 165 -29.81 14.63 30.37
N ALA A 166 -29.53 13.39 30.83
CA ALA A 166 -29.26 13.08 32.23
C ALA A 166 -27.76 12.97 32.62
N TYR A 167 -26.84 12.84 31.65
CA TYR A 167 -25.42 12.57 32.00
C TYR A 167 -24.63 13.81 32.47
N ARG A 168 -25.15 15.03 32.29
CA ARG A 168 -24.52 16.25 32.80
C ARG A 168 -24.66 16.36 34.33
N ARG A 169 -23.65 15.84 35.04
CA ARG A 169 -23.25 16.08 36.46
C ARG A 169 -23.72 15.05 37.50
N ALA A 170 -23.07 13.87 37.50
CA ALA A 170 -23.08 12.95 38.64
C ALA A 170 -21.65 12.49 39.02
N THR A 171 -20.94 13.27 39.83
CA THR A 171 -19.62 12.87 40.37
C THR A 171 -19.77 11.79 41.45
N ALA A 172 -19.63 10.52 41.05
CA ALA A 172 -19.51 9.38 41.96
C ALA A 172 -18.32 8.51 41.52
N ALA A 173 -17.24 8.53 42.30
CA ALA A 173 -16.00 7.84 41.97
C ALA A 173 -16.12 6.32 42.23
N THR A 174 -16.67 5.59 41.25
CA THR A 174 -16.23 4.22 41.00
C THR A 174 -14.92 4.32 40.22
N THR A 175 -13.83 3.76 40.74
CA THR A 175 -12.59 3.61 39.97
C THR A 175 -12.80 2.55 38.89
N LEU A 176 -13.24 3.00 37.72
CA LEU A 176 -12.72 2.46 36.47
C LEU A 176 -11.20 2.62 36.50
N GLU A 177 -10.47 1.65 35.96
CA GLU A 177 -9.02 1.80 35.77
C GLU A 177 -8.79 2.93 34.75
N GLU A 178 -7.75 3.76 34.95
CA GLU A 178 -7.38 4.75 33.94
C GLU A 178 -7.09 4.01 32.61
N PRO A 179 -7.57 4.52 31.45
CA PRO A 179 -7.38 3.85 30.17
C PRO A 179 -5.89 3.61 29.96
N ASN A 180 -5.53 2.38 29.57
CA ASN A 180 -4.13 2.04 29.41
C ASN A 180 -3.57 2.75 28.17
N ASP A 181 -2.73 3.77 28.38
CA ASP A 181 -1.87 4.47 27.39
C ASP A 181 -0.96 3.54 26.54
N VAL A 182 -1.09 2.23 26.69
CA VAL A 182 -0.34 1.18 25.99
C VAL A 182 -1.31 0.41 25.08
N PRO A 183 -1.21 0.56 23.75
CA PRO A 183 -1.99 -0.21 22.78
C PRO A 183 -1.98 -1.72 23.07
N VAL A 184 -3.15 -2.36 22.90
CA VAL A 184 -3.30 -3.80 23.16
C VAL A 184 -2.32 -4.57 22.26
N PRO A 185 -1.37 -5.34 22.81
CA PRO A 185 -0.24 -5.86 22.04
C PRO A 185 -0.70 -6.91 21.03
N ALA A 186 -0.58 -6.59 19.73
CA ALA A 186 -1.01 -7.48 18.67
C ALA A 186 -0.22 -8.80 18.67
N PRO A 187 -0.89 -9.96 18.59
CA PRO A 187 -0.20 -11.24 18.65
C PRO A 187 0.65 -11.50 17.40
N PRO A 188 1.73 -12.33 17.50
CA PRO A 188 2.72 -12.48 16.42
C PRO A 188 2.24 -13.07 15.09
N TRP A 189 0.97 -13.47 14.98
CA TRP A 189 0.36 -13.95 13.73
C TRP A 189 -0.40 -12.87 12.95
N LEU A 190 -0.73 -11.73 13.58
CA LEU A 190 -1.29 -10.54 12.90
C LEU A 190 -0.20 -9.57 12.43
N ALA A 191 0.99 -9.63 13.03
CA ALA A 191 2.17 -8.94 12.53
C ALA A 191 2.44 -9.31 11.04
N PRO A 192 2.91 -8.35 10.21
CA PRO A 192 3.20 -8.62 8.80
C PRO A 192 4.05 -9.88 8.58
N ARG A 193 3.61 -10.74 7.65
CA ARG A 193 4.37 -11.94 7.25
C ARG A 193 5.68 -11.50 6.61
N ARG A 194 6.77 -11.63 7.38
CA ARG A 194 8.11 -11.21 6.94
C ARG A 194 8.55 -11.96 5.69
N SER A 195 9.17 -11.25 4.75
CA SER A 195 9.77 -11.85 3.56
C SER A 195 10.99 -12.71 3.94
N TYR A 196 11.43 -13.57 3.01
CA TYR A 196 12.67 -14.33 3.25
C TYR A 196 13.88 -13.40 3.38
N ASP A 197 13.91 -12.32 2.59
CA ASP A 197 14.96 -11.31 2.61
C ASP A 197 15.00 -10.59 3.97
N GLU A 198 13.85 -10.21 4.54
CA GLU A 198 13.75 -9.60 5.87
C GLU A 198 14.18 -10.55 7.00
N VAL A 199 13.85 -11.84 6.88
CA VAL A 199 14.28 -12.87 7.85
C VAL A 199 15.79 -13.10 7.76
N VAL A 200 16.37 -13.06 6.56
CA VAL A 200 17.82 -13.15 6.34
C VAL A 200 18.53 -11.90 6.87
N ALA A 201 18.01 -10.70 6.56
CA ALA A 201 18.53 -9.42 7.07
C ALA A 201 18.53 -9.37 8.60
N ASP A 202 17.44 -9.83 9.24
CA ASP A 202 17.32 -9.93 10.69
C ASP A 202 18.38 -10.88 11.32
N VAL A 203 18.68 -12.00 10.65
CA VAL A 203 19.75 -12.91 11.08
C VAL A 203 21.13 -12.26 10.91
N ILE A 204 21.38 -11.54 9.81
CA ILE A 204 22.63 -10.84 9.52
C ILE A 204 22.84 -9.67 10.50
N ALA A 205 21.80 -8.88 10.79
CA ALA A 205 21.81 -7.80 11.77
C ALA A 205 22.10 -8.33 13.18
N ARG A 206 21.32 -9.33 13.65
CA ARG A 206 21.56 -9.95 14.96
C ARG A 206 22.92 -10.65 15.05
N TRP A 207 23.52 -11.10 13.96
CA TRP A 207 24.90 -11.60 13.94
C TRP A 207 25.93 -10.47 13.97
N THR A 208 25.69 -9.38 13.24
CA THR A 208 26.51 -8.16 13.22
C THR A 208 26.63 -7.57 14.63
N SER A 209 25.52 -7.20 15.28
CA SER A 209 25.54 -6.57 16.60
C SER A 209 26.19 -7.45 17.67
N ARG A 210 25.96 -8.78 17.64
CA ARG A 210 26.61 -9.72 18.55
C ARG A 210 28.11 -9.91 18.29
N THR A 211 28.58 -9.70 17.06
CA THR A 211 30.01 -9.76 16.73
C THR A 211 30.70 -8.46 17.09
N GLN A 212 30.09 -7.30 16.78
CA GLN A 212 30.56 -5.98 17.19
C GLN A 212 30.72 -5.88 18.72
N ALA A 213 29.67 -6.18 19.49
CA ALA A 213 29.73 -6.14 20.96
C ALA A 213 30.78 -7.09 21.57
N ARG A 214 31.16 -8.17 20.86
CA ARG A 214 32.27 -9.06 21.26
C ARG A 214 33.63 -8.45 20.97
N ILE A 215 33.79 -7.72 19.87
CA ILE A 215 35.04 -7.03 19.50
C ILE A 215 35.28 -5.84 20.44
N GLU A 216 34.23 -5.06 20.71
CA GLU A 216 34.26 -3.92 21.64
C GLU A 216 34.70 -4.34 23.05
N ALA A 217 34.23 -5.51 23.50
CA ALA A 217 34.56 -6.12 24.80
C ALA A 217 35.95 -6.81 24.86
N LEU A 218 36.76 -6.81 23.79
CA LEU A 218 38.12 -7.36 23.84
C LEU A 218 39.07 -6.43 24.61
N SER A 219 39.91 -7.02 25.47
CA SER A 219 41.01 -6.35 26.16
C SER A 219 42.22 -6.08 25.24
N VAL A 220 41.98 -5.44 24.09
CA VAL A 220 42.98 -5.02 23.10
C VAL A 220 42.83 -3.53 22.81
N ASP A 221 43.81 -2.94 22.12
CA ASP A 221 43.78 -1.55 21.70
C ASP A 221 42.69 -1.25 20.65
N GLU A 222 42.27 0.01 20.57
CA GLU A 222 41.18 0.43 19.68
C GLU A 222 41.52 0.32 18.18
N GLU A 223 42.80 0.41 17.80
CA GLU A 223 43.23 0.20 16.41
C GLU A 223 43.08 -1.28 16.01
N THR A 224 43.38 -2.21 16.93
CA THR A 224 43.11 -3.64 16.78
C THR A 224 41.62 -3.95 16.75
N LYS A 225 40.79 -3.30 17.57
CA LYS A 225 39.32 -3.43 17.48
C LYS A 225 38.79 -2.92 16.13
N ALA A 226 39.24 -1.76 15.67
CA ALA A 226 38.87 -1.19 14.39
C ALA A 226 39.25 -2.11 13.22
N ARG A 227 40.46 -2.69 13.23
CA ARG A 227 40.89 -3.72 12.25
C ARG A 227 40.00 -4.96 12.26
N LEU A 228 39.67 -5.48 13.45
CA LEU A 228 38.80 -6.65 13.58
C LEU A 228 37.38 -6.37 13.06
N LEU A 229 36.83 -5.19 13.36
CA LEU A 229 35.51 -4.76 12.88
C LEU A 229 35.51 -4.56 11.35
N ALA A 230 36.52 -3.89 10.80
CA ALA A 230 36.67 -3.69 9.36
C ALA A 230 36.78 -5.03 8.59
N ASN A 231 37.60 -5.97 9.08
CA ASN A 231 37.72 -7.31 8.51
C ASN A 231 36.39 -8.08 8.57
N PHE A 232 35.64 -7.95 9.66
CA PHE A 232 34.31 -8.56 9.79
C PHE A 232 33.29 -7.94 8.82
N VAL A 233 33.25 -6.61 8.68
CA VAL A 233 32.35 -5.92 7.74
C VAL A 233 32.69 -6.27 6.29
N ALA A 234 33.99 -6.33 5.92
CA ALA A 234 34.42 -6.75 4.59
C ALA A 234 34.00 -8.20 4.28
N MET A 235 34.17 -9.13 5.22
CA MET A 235 33.70 -10.51 5.10
C MET A 235 32.17 -10.59 5.03
N ARG A 236 31.42 -9.71 5.73
CA ARG A 236 29.96 -9.65 5.64
C ARG A 236 29.53 -9.22 4.23
N ARG A 237 30.06 -8.10 3.73
CA ARG A 237 29.77 -7.57 2.38
C ARG A 237 30.14 -8.56 1.27
N ALA A 238 31.24 -9.29 1.41
CA ALA A 238 31.69 -10.25 0.40
C ALA A 238 30.81 -11.51 0.26
N PHE A 239 30.15 -11.96 1.33
CA PHE A 239 29.48 -13.28 1.38
C PHE A 239 28.02 -13.25 1.85
N PHE A 240 27.54 -12.14 2.39
CA PHE A 240 26.22 -11.98 3.00
C PHE A 240 25.58 -10.64 2.59
N ASN A 241 26.03 -10.05 1.48
CA ASN A 241 25.49 -8.76 1.01
C ASN A 241 23.99 -8.86 0.82
N GLN A 242 23.26 -7.88 1.29
CA GLN A 242 21.83 -7.75 1.04
C GLN A 242 21.61 -7.07 -0.30
N ALA A 243 20.36 -7.09 -0.81
CA ALA A 243 19.98 -6.23 -1.94
C ALA A 243 19.42 -4.93 -1.36
N PRO A 244 19.62 -3.77 -2.01
CA PRO A 244 19.07 -2.51 -1.54
C PRO A 244 17.54 -2.54 -1.68
N THR A 245 16.82 -1.96 -0.72
CA THR A 245 15.35 -1.87 -0.70
C THR A 245 14.90 -0.49 -1.20
N VAL A 246 14.20 -0.43 -2.32
CA VAL A 246 13.68 0.82 -2.92
C VAL A 246 12.23 1.09 -2.54
N ALA A 247 11.92 2.34 -2.17
CA ALA A 247 10.56 2.80 -1.97
C ALA A 247 9.97 3.36 -3.29
N PRO A 248 8.69 3.12 -3.60
CA PRO A 248 8.04 3.70 -4.77
C PRO A 248 7.75 5.19 -4.58
N VAL A 249 7.95 5.96 -5.65
CA VAL A 249 7.49 7.34 -5.74
C VAL A 249 6.04 7.39 -6.19
N GLN A 250 5.24 8.23 -5.54
CA GLN A 250 3.80 8.36 -5.73
C GLN A 250 3.46 9.85 -5.91
N LEU A 251 2.98 10.24 -7.10
CA LEU A 251 2.74 11.65 -7.45
C LEU A 251 1.25 11.92 -7.70
N THR A 252 0.77 13.09 -7.29
CA THR A 252 -0.64 13.52 -7.41
C THR A 252 -0.78 15.02 -7.63
N GLY A 253 -1.96 15.42 -8.11
CA GLY A 253 -2.36 16.81 -8.29
C GLY A 253 -2.40 17.24 -9.76
N LEU A 254 -2.64 18.53 -10.01
CA LEU A 254 -2.60 19.11 -11.35
C LEU A 254 -1.14 19.37 -11.75
N LEU A 255 -0.52 18.40 -12.40
CA LEU A 255 0.89 18.45 -12.77
C LEU A 255 1.07 19.37 -13.98
N THR A 256 1.84 20.44 -13.80
CA THR A 256 2.13 21.42 -14.86
C THR A 256 3.65 21.57 -15.03
N GLY A 257 4.13 21.28 -16.25
CA GLY A 257 5.56 21.21 -16.51
C GLY A 257 6.24 19.98 -15.89
N ALA A 258 7.58 20.01 -15.83
CA ALA A 258 8.39 18.87 -15.39
C ALA A 258 8.56 18.81 -13.87
N ILE A 259 8.33 17.63 -13.29
CA ILE A 259 8.50 17.33 -11.87
C ILE A 259 9.90 16.73 -11.64
N THR A 260 10.70 17.40 -10.83
CA THR A 260 11.96 16.85 -10.31
C THR A 260 11.73 16.17 -8.97
N GLY A 261 12.34 15.01 -8.74
CA GLY A 261 12.31 14.34 -7.44
C GLY A 261 13.46 13.35 -7.25
N GLN A 262 13.35 12.49 -6.23
CA GLN A 262 14.34 11.46 -5.94
C GLN A 262 13.69 10.11 -5.61
N VAL A 263 14.04 9.07 -6.35
CA VAL A 263 13.79 7.68 -5.97
C VAL A 263 14.75 7.34 -4.83
N ARG A 264 14.25 6.80 -3.72
CA ARG A 264 15.06 6.49 -2.54
C ARG A 264 15.07 4.99 -2.26
N ALA A 265 16.27 4.45 -2.16
CA ALA A 265 16.54 3.10 -1.68
C ALA A 265 17.51 3.14 -0.50
N GLN A 266 17.48 2.09 0.32
CA GLN A 266 18.39 1.89 1.44
C GLN A 266 19.15 0.59 1.22
N ASP A 267 20.48 0.65 1.31
CA ASP A 267 21.33 -0.54 1.34
C ASP A 267 21.72 -0.85 2.79
N ALA A 268 21.56 -2.11 3.20
CA ALA A 268 21.81 -2.55 4.56
C ALA A 268 23.29 -2.88 4.83
N ASP A 269 24.12 -2.85 3.79
CA ASP A 269 25.55 -3.16 3.83
C ASP A 269 26.46 -1.92 3.71
N GLY A 270 25.91 -0.80 3.25
CA GLY A 270 26.58 0.48 3.07
C GLY A 270 27.22 0.65 1.69
N ASP A 271 26.70 -0.07 0.69
CA ASP A 271 27.16 0.04 -0.70
C ASP A 271 26.54 1.25 -1.42
N GLU A 272 27.24 1.70 -2.47
CA GLU A 272 26.68 2.68 -3.42
C GLU A 272 25.54 2.03 -4.20
N ILE A 273 24.44 2.78 -4.37
CA ILE A 273 23.23 2.32 -5.04
C ILE A 273 23.10 3.04 -6.38
N VAL A 274 22.98 2.26 -7.46
CA VAL A 274 22.77 2.76 -8.81
C VAL A 274 21.33 2.48 -9.26
N TYR A 275 20.64 3.51 -9.75
CA TYR A 275 19.24 3.39 -10.18
C TYR A 275 19.12 3.22 -11.70
N ARG A 276 18.14 2.41 -12.14
CA ARG A 276 17.89 2.10 -13.56
C ARG A 276 16.40 2.06 -13.86
N ILE A 277 15.97 2.70 -14.96
CA ILE A 277 14.62 2.52 -15.52
C ILE A 277 14.54 1.11 -16.12
N LEU A 278 13.46 0.40 -15.81
CA LEU A 278 13.09 -0.89 -16.40
C LEU A 278 11.99 -0.76 -17.46
N ARG A 279 11.07 0.18 -17.25
CA ARG A 279 10.00 0.56 -18.19
C ARG A 279 9.68 2.03 -17.98
N GLY A 280 9.62 2.80 -19.05
CA GLY A 280 9.21 4.20 -19.01
C GLY A 280 7.70 4.38 -18.77
N PRO A 281 7.27 5.63 -18.56
CA PRO A 281 5.87 6.04 -18.64
C PRO A 281 5.25 5.75 -20.02
N ARG A 282 3.92 5.83 -20.10
CA ARG A 282 3.11 5.69 -21.33
C ARG A 282 2.74 7.04 -21.96
N SER A 283 2.47 8.05 -21.14
CA SER A 283 1.90 9.33 -21.55
C SER A 283 2.92 10.47 -21.39
N GLY A 284 3.71 10.44 -20.31
CA GLY A 284 4.85 11.33 -20.11
C GLY A 284 6.18 10.78 -20.60
N THR A 285 7.27 11.41 -20.16
CA THR A 285 8.66 10.94 -20.29
C THR A 285 9.35 11.01 -18.92
N VAL A 286 10.36 10.18 -18.68
CA VAL A 286 11.17 10.25 -17.44
C VAL A 286 12.66 10.09 -17.74
N VAL A 287 13.44 11.01 -17.17
CA VAL A 287 14.90 10.92 -17.06
C VAL A 287 15.22 10.53 -15.62
N LEU A 288 16.04 9.51 -15.41
CA LEU A 288 16.50 9.04 -14.10
C LEU A 288 18.02 8.95 -14.13
N ASN A 289 18.66 9.64 -13.19
CA ASN A 289 20.11 9.64 -13.02
C ASN A 289 20.56 8.47 -12.13
N ASP A 290 21.85 8.14 -12.20
CA ASP A 290 22.45 7.04 -11.43
C ASP A 290 22.32 7.21 -9.90
N ASP A 291 22.19 8.44 -9.41
CA ASP A 291 21.99 8.80 -7.98
C ASP A 291 20.52 8.73 -7.50
N GLY A 292 19.60 8.37 -8.39
CA GLY A 292 18.17 8.27 -8.10
C GLY A 292 17.39 9.58 -8.26
N THR A 293 18.05 10.70 -8.56
CA THR A 293 17.34 11.93 -8.96
C THR A 293 16.65 11.72 -10.31
N TYR A 294 15.42 12.18 -10.45
CA TYR A 294 14.64 12.03 -11.66
C TYR A 294 13.96 13.34 -12.08
N THR A 295 13.64 13.44 -13.37
CA THR A 295 12.75 14.44 -13.94
C THR A 295 11.67 13.71 -14.74
N TYR A 296 10.42 13.80 -14.29
CA TYR A 296 9.24 13.32 -15.02
C TYR A 296 8.57 14.51 -15.71
N THR A 297 8.37 14.43 -17.01
CA THR A 297 7.63 15.42 -17.78
C THR A 297 6.32 14.78 -18.24
N PRO A 298 5.15 15.22 -17.76
CA PRO A 298 3.85 14.77 -18.27
C PRO A 298 3.72 14.99 -19.78
N GLY A 299 2.86 14.19 -20.42
CA GLY A 299 2.43 14.49 -21.79
C GLY A 299 1.64 15.79 -21.87
N GLU A 300 1.59 16.42 -23.04
CA GLU A 300 0.72 17.57 -23.25
C GLU A 300 -0.74 17.17 -23.03
N GLY A 301 -1.45 17.92 -22.18
CA GLY A 301 -2.83 17.58 -21.78
C GLY A 301 -2.98 16.29 -20.97
N PHE A 302 -1.91 15.76 -20.36
CA PHE A 302 -1.99 14.52 -19.55
C PHE A 302 -2.98 14.65 -18.39
N ASP A 303 -3.87 13.67 -18.32
CA ASP A 303 -4.99 13.56 -17.39
C ASP A 303 -5.23 12.06 -17.16
N GLY A 304 -5.41 11.63 -15.92
CA GLY A 304 -5.46 10.23 -15.52
C GLY A 304 -4.17 9.68 -14.90
N VAL A 305 -3.77 8.47 -15.32
CA VAL A 305 -2.75 7.64 -14.65
C VAL A 305 -1.57 7.29 -15.55
N ASP A 306 -0.34 7.40 -15.03
CA ASP A 306 0.88 6.90 -15.67
C ASP A 306 1.78 6.13 -14.68
N THR A 307 2.65 5.25 -15.19
CA THR A 307 3.53 4.38 -14.38
C THR A 307 4.91 4.18 -14.99
N PHE A 308 5.98 4.39 -14.20
CA PHE A 308 7.35 4.05 -14.60
C PHE A 308 8.05 3.17 -13.56
N PHE A 309 8.86 2.24 -14.04
CA PHE A 309 9.41 1.14 -13.24
C PHE A 309 10.90 1.35 -13.07
N VAL A 310 11.38 1.30 -11.84
CA VAL A 310 12.79 1.49 -11.49
C VAL A 310 13.35 0.29 -10.74
N ARG A 311 14.66 0.10 -10.85
CA ARG A 311 15.43 -0.86 -10.05
C ARG A 311 16.59 -0.14 -9.38
N ALA A 312 16.73 -0.30 -8.07
CA ALA A 312 17.92 0.06 -7.32
C ALA A 312 18.85 -1.16 -7.27
N VAL A 313 20.15 -0.98 -7.51
CA VAL A 313 21.16 -2.07 -7.57
C VAL A 313 22.36 -1.68 -6.70
N ASP A 314 22.84 -2.58 -5.85
CA ASP A 314 24.10 -2.38 -5.13
C ASP A 314 25.32 -2.61 -6.04
N VAL A 315 26.36 -1.79 -5.88
CA VAL A 315 27.68 -2.06 -6.50
C VAL A 315 28.46 -3.17 -5.77
N GLY A 316 27.88 -3.77 -4.74
CA GLY A 316 28.47 -4.79 -3.89
C GLY A 316 28.57 -6.17 -4.53
N ALA A 317 28.86 -7.17 -3.70
CA ALA A 317 29.00 -8.53 -4.17
C ALA A 317 27.62 -9.17 -4.40
N HIS A 318 27.37 -9.69 -5.61
CA HIS A 318 26.28 -10.59 -6.05
C HIS A 318 26.00 -11.85 -5.19
N VAL A 319 26.57 -11.99 -3.98
CA VAL A 319 26.55 -13.20 -3.16
C VAL A 319 25.88 -12.97 -1.81
N ASN A 320 24.94 -13.85 -1.45
CA ASN A 320 24.49 -14.01 -0.06
C ASN A 320 24.36 -15.50 0.30
N LEU A 321 25.19 -16.00 1.21
CA LEU A 321 25.20 -17.42 1.60
C LEU A 321 24.01 -17.83 2.49
N LEU A 322 23.20 -16.88 2.95
CA LEU A 322 21.89 -17.13 3.57
C LEU A 322 20.72 -16.92 2.59
N ASN A 323 20.98 -16.38 1.39
CA ASN A 323 19.99 -16.17 0.33
C ASN A 323 20.65 -16.33 -1.05
N LEU A 324 20.89 -17.59 -1.45
CA LEU A 324 21.65 -17.92 -2.67
C LEU A 324 21.01 -17.43 -3.97
N PHE A 325 19.74 -17.00 -3.91
CA PHE A 325 18.97 -16.46 -5.03
C PHE A 325 18.51 -15.02 -4.78
N ARG A 326 19.25 -14.25 -3.96
CA ARG A 326 18.91 -12.84 -3.73
C ARG A 326 18.80 -12.09 -5.07
N PRO A 327 17.89 -11.11 -5.20
CA PRO A 327 17.83 -10.30 -6.40
C PRO A 327 19.09 -9.42 -6.53
N VAL A 328 19.48 -9.14 -7.78
CA VAL A 328 20.50 -8.13 -8.15
C VAL A 328 20.13 -6.72 -7.66
N GLY A 329 18.89 -6.52 -7.22
CA GLY A 329 18.36 -5.24 -6.79
C GLY A 329 16.83 -5.26 -6.73
N THR A 330 16.23 -4.52 -5.81
CA THR A 330 14.77 -4.43 -5.70
C THR A 330 14.17 -3.47 -6.73
N ARG A 331 12.87 -3.61 -6.97
CA ARG A 331 12.12 -2.83 -7.97
C ARG A 331 11.02 -2.02 -7.30
N ALA A 332 10.78 -0.82 -7.81
CA ALA A 332 9.60 -0.01 -7.48
C ALA A 332 8.78 0.27 -8.75
N THR A 333 7.46 0.19 -8.60
CA THR A 333 6.48 0.81 -9.50
C THR A 333 6.24 2.22 -8.99
N ASN A 334 6.60 3.23 -9.78
CA ASN A 334 6.28 4.63 -9.48
C ASN A 334 5.00 4.97 -10.25
N LEU A 335 4.07 5.64 -9.57
CA LEU A 335 2.69 5.84 -10.02
C LEU A 335 2.35 7.33 -9.95
N ILE A 336 1.71 7.83 -10.99
CA ILE A 336 1.41 9.24 -11.22
C ILE A 336 -0.08 9.37 -11.48
N ASN A 337 -0.80 10.08 -10.60
CA ASN A 337 -2.25 10.23 -10.64
C ASN A 337 -2.64 11.72 -10.74
N GLN A 338 -2.84 12.19 -11.96
CA GLN A 338 -3.31 13.55 -12.25
C GLN A 338 -4.81 13.51 -12.49
N ASN A 339 -5.64 14.04 -11.57
CA ASN A 339 -7.11 14.07 -11.73
C ASN A 339 -7.71 12.67 -12.05
N ALA A 340 -7.12 11.64 -11.43
CA ALA A 340 -7.37 10.22 -11.72
C ALA A 340 -8.55 9.62 -10.95
N ILE A 341 -9.06 10.31 -9.93
CA ILE A 341 -10.30 9.96 -9.24
C ILE A 341 -11.20 11.18 -9.34
N ARG A 342 -12.36 11.04 -9.97
CA ARG A 342 -13.35 12.13 -10.11
C ARG A 342 -14.58 11.78 -9.31
N PHE A 343 -15.33 12.81 -8.94
CA PHE A 343 -16.58 12.69 -8.21
C PHE A 343 -17.64 13.46 -8.97
N GLU A 344 -18.78 12.81 -9.22
CA GLU A 344 -19.94 13.40 -9.90
C GLU A 344 -21.15 13.25 -8.97
N PHE A 345 -21.61 14.37 -8.41
CA PHE A 345 -22.66 14.42 -7.38
C PHE A 345 -24.01 14.83 -7.98
N SER A 346 -25.04 14.03 -7.72
CA SER A 346 -26.43 14.28 -8.11
C SER A 346 -27.23 14.74 -6.90
N TYR A 347 -27.32 16.06 -6.69
CA TYR A 347 -27.93 16.67 -5.51
C TYR A 347 -29.46 16.72 -5.55
N THR A 348 -30.08 16.48 -4.39
CA THR A 348 -31.53 16.53 -4.18
C THR A 348 -31.87 17.25 -2.86
N GLY A 349 -32.95 18.02 -2.85
CA GLY A 349 -33.33 18.91 -1.74
C GLY A 349 -32.84 20.35 -1.91
N GLU A 350 -33.61 21.33 -1.42
CA GLU A 350 -33.36 22.76 -1.63
C GLU A 350 -32.21 23.29 -0.75
N ASP A 351 -31.87 22.61 0.35
CA ASP A 351 -30.78 22.97 1.26
C ASP A 351 -29.38 22.76 0.68
N TRP A 352 -29.23 21.97 -0.39
CA TRP A 352 -27.96 21.84 -1.10
C TRP A 352 -27.69 23.07 -2.00
N THR A 353 -27.38 24.19 -1.36
CA THR A 353 -26.98 25.44 -2.03
C THR A 353 -25.69 25.24 -2.84
N GLN A 354 -25.47 26.08 -3.86
CA GLN A 354 -24.25 26.03 -4.69
C GLN A 354 -22.95 26.06 -3.86
N GLU A 355 -22.95 26.78 -2.73
CA GLU A 355 -21.82 26.88 -1.81
C GLU A 355 -21.57 25.55 -1.07
N ARG A 356 -22.62 24.89 -0.58
CA ARG A 356 -22.56 23.56 0.03
C ARG A 356 -22.15 22.48 -0.98
N GLN A 357 -22.65 22.55 -2.22
CA GLN A 357 -22.24 21.66 -3.32
C GLN A 357 -20.74 21.83 -3.63
N GLN A 358 -20.28 23.07 -3.79
CA GLN A 358 -18.85 23.36 -4.04
C GLN A 358 -17.96 22.89 -2.88
N ALA A 359 -18.40 23.05 -1.62
CA ALA A 359 -17.67 22.57 -0.46
C ALA A 359 -17.49 21.04 -0.48
N LEU A 360 -18.55 20.28 -0.79
CA LEU A 360 -18.46 18.81 -0.91
C LEU A 360 -17.53 18.39 -2.05
N GLU A 361 -17.62 19.06 -3.21
CA GLU A 361 -16.70 18.84 -4.32
C GLU A 361 -15.23 19.13 -3.99
N GLU A 362 -14.96 20.19 -3.22
CA GLU A 362 -13.60 20.53 -2.77
C GLU A 362 -13.06 19.49 -1.78
N VAL A 363 -13.89 19.04 -0.84
CA VAL A 363 -13.54 17.95 0.08
C VAL A 363 -13.23 16.67 -0.68
N ALA A 364 -14.11 16.23 -1.58
CA ALA A 364 -13.91 15.01 -2.36
C ALA A 364 -12.67 15.10 -3.26
N ARG A 365 -12.41 16.27 -3.86
CA ARG A 365 -11.20 16.55 -4.65
C ARG A 365 -9.93 16.47 -3.80
N SER A 366 -9.99 16.82 -2.52
CA SER A 366 -8.85 16.70 -1.59
C SER A 366 -8.46 15.25 -1.27
N LEU A 367 -9.40 14.29 -1.32
CA LEU A 367 -9.12 12.86 -1.10
C LEU A 367 -8.14 12.28 -2.13
N GLN A 368 -8.06 12.86 -3.33
CA GLN A 368 -7.08 12.49 -4.36
C GLN A 368 -5.63 12.61 -3.87
N GLU A 369 -5.34 13.48 -2.89
CA GLU A 369 -3.99 13.63 -2.34
C GLU A 369 -3.57 12.42 -1.48
N TYR A 370 -4.52 11.71 -0.88
CA TYR A 370 -4.27 10.52 -0.06
C TYR A 370 -4.34 9.21 -0.85
N PHE A 371 -5.34 9.05 -1.72
CA PHE A 371 -5.62 7.80 -2.44
C PHE A 371 -4.95 7.74 -3.82
N ARG A 372 -4.61 6.53 -4.28
CA ARG A 372 -4.06 6.27 -5.63
C ARG A 372 -4.79 5.07 -6.24
N VAL A 373 -5.03 5.18 -7.55
CA VAL A 373 -5.73 4.18 -8.39
C VAL A 373 -4.85 3.81 -9.58
N GLU A 374 -4.86 2.54 -10.01
CA GLU A 374 -4.04 2.08 -11.15
C GLU A 374 -4.64 2.45 -12.52
N LYS A 375 -5.87 2.96 -12.55
CA LYS A 375 -6.57 3.47 -13.75
C LYS A 375 -7.42 4.69 -13.36
N PRO A 376 -7.70 5.61 -14.28
CA PRO A 376 -8.65 6.70 -14.03
C PRO A 376 -10.06 6.16 -13.73
N VAL A 377 -10.76 6.79 -12.79
CA VAL A 377 -12.16 6.50 -12.45
C VAL A 377 -12.96 7.78 -12.20
N THR A 378 -14.25 7.73 -12.50
CA THR A 378 -15.28 8.61 -11.93
C THR A 378 -16.05 7.79 -10.89
N LEU A 379 -16.33 8.39 -9.74
CA LEU A 379 -17.27 7.90 -8.73
C LEU A 379 -18.55 8.74 -8.81
N THR A 380 -19.70 8.10 -9.02
CA THR A 380 -21.02 8.74 -9.06
C THR A 380 -21.71 8.63 -7.71
N TYR A 381 -22.29 9.73 -7.23
CA TYR A 381 -22.99 9.76 -5.94
C TYR A 381 -24.37 10.39 -6.07
N THR A 382 -25.38 9.76 -5.46
CA THR A 382 -26.61 10.48 -5.11
C THR A 382 -26.40 11.26 -3.81
N VAL A 383 -26.87 12.50 -3.75
CA VAL A 383 -26.73 13.34 -2.55
C VAL A 383 -28.10 13.88 -2.17
N GLY A 384 -28.50 13.72 -0.92
CA GLY A 384 -29.83 14.07 -0.42
C GLY A 384 -29.82 14.70 0.97
N ILE A 385 -31.01 14.75 1.55
CA ILE A 385 -31.28 15.28 2.89
C ILE A 385 -31.63 14.10 3.79
N ASP A 386 -30.97 13.98 4.94
CA ASP A 386 -31.40 13.04 5.98
C ASP A 386 -32.54 13.69 6.80
N PRO A 387 -33.76 13.11 6.83
CA PRO A 387 -34.85 13.62 7.66
C PRO A 387 -34.71 13.25 9.15
N ASN A 388 -33.70 12.49 9.56
CA ASN A 388 -33.48 12.07 10.94
C ASN A 388 -32.65 13.11 11.72
N PRO A 389 -33.25 13.84 12.69
CA PRO A 389 -32.56 14.89 13.44
C PRO A 389 -31.50 14.37 14.44
N LYS A 390 -31.23 13.05 14.47
CA LYS A 390 -30.16 12.45 15.29
C LYS A 390 -28.86 12.20 14.52
N ASN A 391 -28.90 12.24 13.20
CA ASN A 391 -27.73 12.08 12.34
C ASN A 391 -27.19 13.47 11.98
N LEU A 392 -25.87 13.61 11.78
CA LEU A 392 -25.29 14.79 11.13
C LEU A 392 -25.26 14.59 9.61
N ALA A 393 -24.76 13.44 9.20
CA ALA A 393 -24.84 12.92 7.85
C ALA A 393 -24.81 11.38 7.89
N SER A 394 -24.80 10.76 6.71
CA SER A 394 -24.42 9.37 6.46
C SER A 394 -23.95 9.25 5.01
N ALA A 395 -23.08 8.30 4.68
CA ALA A 395 -22.80 7.91 3.30
C ALA A 395 -22.51 6.41 3.16
N GLY A 396 -22.89 5.86 2.00
CA GLY A 396 -22.84 4.43 1.72
C GLY A 396 -22.36 4.09 0.31
N SER A 397 -22.20 2.79 0.07
CA SER A 397 -21.93 2.18 -1.24
C SER A 397 -22.17 0.69 -1.10
N ASP A 398 -23.07 0.11 -1.91
CA ASP A 398 -23.47 -1.30 -1.78
C ASP A 398 -22.30 -2.27 -1.99
N ALA A 399 -22.35 -3.43 -1.34
CA ALA A 399 -21.38 -4.50 -1.56
C ALA A 399 -21.61 -5.17 -2.93
N ILE A 400 -20.54 -5.39 -3.72
CA ILE A 400 -20.63 -5.90 -5.11
C ILE A 400 -21.22 -7.32 -5.29
N SER A 401 -21.64 -7.99 -4.20
CA SER A 401 -22.11 -9.38 -4.21
C SER A 401 -22.68 -9.78 -2.83
N GLU A 402 -23.97 -10.10 -2.77
CA GLU A 402 -24.62 -10.66 -1.56
C GLU A 402 -24.17 -12.09 -1.19
N LEU A 403 -23.26 -12.71 -1.96
CA LEU A 403 -22.86 -14.11 -1.73
C LEU A 403 -22.09 -14.28 -0.40
N PRO A 404 -22.12 -15.48 0.22
CA PRO A 404 -21.28 -15.79 1.38
C PRO A 404 -19.79 -15.52 1.13
N GLY A 405 -19.18 -14.68 1.96
CA GLY A 405 -17.81 -14.22 1.75
C GLY A 405 -17.50 -12.87 2.38
N PHE A 406 -16.46 -12.22 1.86
CA PHE A 406 -16.05 -10.85 2.17
C PHE A 406 -15.90 -10.11 0.85
N TRP A 407 -16.66 -9.05 0.63
CA TRP A 407 -16.73 -8.33 -0.65
C TRP A 407 -16.42 -6.85 -0.47
N PRO A 408 -15.85 -6.15 -1.47
CA PRO A 408 -15.73 -4.71 -1.41
C PRO A 408 -17.08 -4.02 -1.67
N THR A 409 -17.21 -2.77 -1.23
CA THR A 409 -18.25 -1.86 -1.74
C THR A 409 -18.03 -1.57 -3.23
N VAL A 410 -19.04 -1.05 -3.94
CA VAL A 410 -18.91 -0.64 -5.35
C VAL A 410 -17.79 0.41 -5.49
N VAL A 411 -17.80 1.47 -4.68
CA VAL A 411 -16.74 2.51 -4.66
C VAL A 411 -15.37 1.89 -4.40
N GLN A 412 -15.25 0.98 -3.41
CA GLN A 412 -14.01 0.29 -3.12
C GLN A 412 -13.56 -0.58 -4.31
N HIS A 413 -14.45 -1.32 -4.97
CA HIS A 413 -14.12 -2.12 -6.15
C HIS A 413 -13.64 -1.25 -7.31
N LYS A 414 -14.32 -0.12 -7.55
CA LYS A 414 -14.04 0.81 -8.64
C LYS A 414 -12.68 1.48 -8.44
N LEU A 415 -12.39 2.00 -7.26
CA LEU A 415 -11.08 2.53 -6.87
C LEU A 415 -9.97 1.47 -6.98
N LEU A 416 -10.15 0.27 -6.44
CA LEU A 416 -9.11 -0.76 -6.40
C LEU A 416 -8.81 -1.39 -7.76
N THR A 417 -9.78 -1.44 -8.69
CA THR A 417 -9.64 -2.19 -9.94
C THR A 417 -9.78 -1.36 -11.21
N GLY A 418 -10.31 -0.14 -11.13
CA GLY A 418 -10.75 0.64 -12.28
C GLY A 418 -11.72 -0.16 -13.16
N ARG A 419 -12.78 -0.69 -12.55
CA ARG A 419 -13.91 -1.36 -13.18
C ARG A 419 -15.19 -0.95 -12.48
N ASP A 420 -16.20 -0.71 -13.29
CA ASP A 420 -17.57 -0.58 -12.82
C ASP A 420 -18.14 -1.93 -12.35
N ALA A 421 -19.10 -1.91 -11.44
CA ALA A 421 -19.72 -3.09 -10.84
C ALA A 421 -21.25 -3.03 -10.81
N ASN A 422 -21.85 -1.84 -10.86
CA ASN A 422 -23.30 -1.59 -10.84
C ASN A 422 -23.80 -0.89 -12.14
N GLY A 423 -22.92 -0.26 -12.93
CA GLY A 423 -23.21 0.19 -14.29
C GLY A 423 -23.69 1.65 -14.34
N ASP A 424 -24.97 1.85 -14.66
CA ASP A 424 -25.59 3.19 -14.74
C ASP A 424 -26.14 3.68 -13.39
N GLU A 425 -26.05 2.86 -12.34
CA GLU A 425 -26.44 3.20 -10.97
C GLU A 425 -25.36 4.06 -10.28
N ALA A 426 -25.71 4.79 -9.22
CA ALA A 426 -24.73 5.57 -8.47
C ALA A 426 -23.81 4.64 -7.67
N ASP A 427 -22.49 4.88 -7.70
CA ASP A 427 -21.52 4.10 -6.93
C ASP A 427 -21.77 4.17 -5.41
N GLY A 428 -22.33 5.29 -4.94
CA GLY A 428 -22.72 5.48 -3.55
C GLY A 428 -23.78 6.55 -3.34
N ASP A 429 -24.09 6.77 -2.07
CA ASP A 429 -25.08 7.73 -1.59
C ASP A 429 -24.53 8.57 -0.43
N ILE A 430 -25.08 9.77 -0.27
CA ILE A 430 -24.79 10.68 0.85
C ILE A 430 -26.10 11.33 1.28
N LEU A 431 -26.47 11.22 2.55
CA LEU A 431 -27.62 11.91 3.15
C LEU A 431 -27.12 12.89 4.22
N TRP A 432 -27.57 14.14 4.18
CA TRP A 432 -27.05 15.18 5.08
C TRP A 432 -28.16 15.89 5.85
N ASN A 433 -27.97 16.10 7.15
CA ASN A 433 -28.92 16.82 8.00
C ASN A 433 -28.47 18.28 8.18
N TRP A 434 -29.29 19.22 7.69
CA TRP A 434 -29.06 20.66 7.82
C TRP A 434 -29.93 21.32 8.90
N ALA A 435 -30.70 20.56 9.69
CA ALA A 435 -31.68 21.09 10.62
C ALA A 435 -31.06 21.68 11.90
N ASP A 436 -31.47 22.91 12.25
CA ASP A 436 -31.18 23.64 13.50
C ASP A 436 -29.71 23.59 13.97
N SER A 437 -28.77 23.46 13.03
CA SER A 437 -27.34 23.29 13.28
C SER A 437 -26.54 24.29 12.43
N ASP A 438 -25.73 25.13 13.06
CA ASP A 438 -24.81 26.02 12.36
C ASP A 438 -23.59 25.21 11.86
N TRP A 439 -23.25 25.37 10.58
CA TRP A 439 -22.22 24.61 9.87
C TRP A 439 -21.21 25.57 9.22
N GLU A 440 -19.92 25.44 9.52
CA GLU A 440 -18.87 26.20 8.85
C GLU A 440 -18.24 25.35 7.73
N LEU A 441 -18.24 25.92 6.51
CA LEU A 441 -17.81 25.24 5.28
C LEU A 441 -16.32 25.47 4.95
N GLY A 442 -15.72 26.53 5.48
CA GLY A 442 -14.32 26.93 5.27
C GLY A 442 -13.36 26.36 6.30
N THR A 443 -12.44 27.19 6.82
CA THR A 443 -11.32 26.76 7.68
C THR A 443 -11.39 27.24 9.12
N ASP A 444 -12.23 28.24 9.42
CA ASP A 444 -12.15 29.02 10.66
C ASP A 444 -13.33 28.70 11.60
N VAL A 445 -13.63 27.40 11.76
CA VAL A 445 -14.75 26.85 12.56
C VAL A 445 -14.74 27.38 14.00
N SER A 446 -15.84 27.98 14.46
CA SER A 446 -15.99 28.38 15.85
C SER A 446 -16.51 27.23 16.74
N ALA A 447 -16.38 27.38 18.06
CA ALA A 447 -16.71 26.33 19.02
C ALA A 447 -18.20 25.99 19.15
N ASP A 448 -19.08 26.72 18.46
CA ASP A 448 -20.54 26.52 18.43
C ASP A 448 -21.04 26.05 17.05
N GLU A 449 -20.15 25.86 16.05
CA GLU A 449 -20.45 25.42 14.68
C GLU A 449 -19.89 24.00 14.40
N TYR A 450 -20.53 23.23 13.53
CA TYR A 450 -20.00 21.94 13.06
C TYR A 450 -19.01 22.11 11.90
N ASP A 451 -17.91 21.35 11.94
CA ASP A 451 -16.89 21.29 10.89
C ASP A 451 -17.38 20.44 9.70
N PHE A 452 -17.95 21.10 8.68
CA PHE A 452 -18.45 20.42 7.48
C PHE A 452 -17.38 19.60 6.77
N VAL A 453 -16.13 20.10 6.69
CA VAL A 453 -15.03 19.44 5.99
C VAL A 453 -14.63 18.16 6.72
N SER A 454 -14.55 18.18 8.06
CA SER A 454 -14.26 16.98 8.84
C SER A 454 -15.33 15.90 8.66
N VAL A 455 -16.61 16.27 8.72
CA VAL A 455 -17.72 15.32 8.53
C VAL A 455 -17.75 14.80 7.09
N ALA A 456 -17.60 15.67 6.08
CA ALA A 456 -17.61 15.24 4.68
C ALA A 456 -16.43 14.31 4.33
N ILE A 457 -15.26 14.48 4.95
CA ILE A 457 -14.15 13.51 4.83
C ILE A 457 -14.54 12.17 5.48
N HIS A 458 -15.07 12.20 6.70
CA HIS A 458 -15.50 11.03 7.47
C HIS A 458 -16.53 10.19 6.70
N GLU A 459 -17.64 10.79 6.27
CA GLU A 459 -18.72 10.08 5.58
C GLU A 459 -18.23 9.41 4.28
N LEU A 460 -17.46 10.14 3.47
CA LEU A 460 -16.91 9.57 2.23
C LEU A 460 -16.07 8.30 2.49
N MET A 461 -15.45 8.16 3.67
CA MET A 461 -14.72 6.93 4.02
C MET A 461 -15.62 5.73 4.30
N HIS A 462 -16.85 5.91 4.77
CA HIS A 462 -17.82 4.81 4.88
C HIS A 462 -18.12 4.23 3.49
N SER A 463 -18.41 5.08 2.49
CA SER A 463 -18.59 4.61 1.10
C SER A 463 -17.33 3.91 0.54
N PHE A 464 -16.13 4.28 0.99
CA PHE A 464 -14.86 3.62 0.66
C PHE A 464 -14.67 2.27 1.40
N GLY A 465 -15.70 1.70 2.03
CA GLY A 465 -15.65 0.41 2.72
C GLY A 465 -15.00 0.48 4.11
N PHE A 466 -15.04 1.64 4.76
CA PHE A 466 -14.77 1.78 6.19
C PHE A 466 -16.09 1.60 6.97
N GLY A 467 -16.69 0.41 6.95
CA GLY A 467 -17.96 0.12 7.62
C GLY A 467 -18.13 -1.37 7.90
N ALA A 468 -18.80 -1.71 9.00
CA ALA A 468 -19.05 -3.10 9.37
C ALA A 468 -20.48 -3.53 8.99
N THR A 469 -20.67 -4.69 8.35
CA THR A 469 -22.03 -5.22 8.07
C THR A 469 -22.56 -6.06 9.24
N LEU A 470 -21.92 -5.98 10.40
CA LEU A 470 -22.31 -6.71 11.61
C LEU A 470 -23.38 -5.92 12.37
N ALA A 471 -24.54 -6.55 12.56
CA ALA A 471 -25.70 -6.02 13.25
C ALA A 471 -25.64 -6.30 14.77
N ALA A 472 -26.76 -6.12 15.48
CA ALA A 472 -26.81 -6.27 16.93
C ALA A 472 -26.59 -7.73 17.40
N PRO A 473 -26.25 -7.95 18.68
CA PRO A 473 -26.26 -9.27 19.33
C PRO A 473 -27.49 -10.13 18.97
N GLY A 474 -27.27 -11.38 18.54
CA GLY A 474 -28.32 -12.32 18.13
C GLY A 474 -28.84 -12.19 16.69
N GLU A 475 -28.49 -11.12 15.97
CA GLU A 475 -28.97 -10.84 14.60
C GLU A 475 -28.01 -11.32 13.51
N ASN A 476 -26.72 -11.46 13.83
CA ASN A 476 -25.61 -11.82 12.93
C ASN A 476 -25.63 -13.27 12.40
N ARG A 477 -26.68 -13.66 11.70
CA ARG A 477 -26.93 -15.04 11.23
C ARG A 477 -26.41 -15.34 9.82
N GLY A 478 -26.27 -14.31 8.98
CA GLY A 478 -25.73 -14.42 7.63
C GLY A 478 -24.20 -14.56 7.59
N SER A 479 -23.67 -14.81 6.39
CA SER A 479 -22.24 -14.94 6.08
C SER A 479 -21.75 -14.11 4.89
N HIS A 480 -22.62 -13.27 4.32
CA HIS A 480 -22.19 -12.12 3.54
C HIS A 480 -21.59 -11.06 4.49
N ARG A 481 -20.48 -10.45 4.10
CA ARG A 481 -19.77 -9.39 4.82
C ARG A 481 -19.08 -8.45 3.83
N GLU A 482 -18.82 -7.22 4.27
CA GLU A 482 -17.87 -6.35 3.60
C GLU A 482 -16.41 -6.71 3.92
N THR A 483 -15.49 -6.16 3.14
CA THR A 483 -14.04 -6.40 3.26
C THR A 483 -13.49 -5.92 4.62
N TYR A 484 -14.13 -4.94 5.24
CA TYR A 484 -13.84 -4.42 6.58
C TYR A 484 -13.90 -5.49 7.67
N ASP A 485 -15.01 -6.23 7.75
CA ASP A 485 -15.29 -7.19 8.83
C ASP A 485 -14.20 -8.26 8.97
N ARG A 486 -13.53 -8.59 7.86
CA ARG A 486 -12.40 -9.52 7.81
C ARG A 486 -11.28 -9.18 8.78
N PHE A 487 -11.11 -7.89 9.10
CA PHE A 487 -10.04 -7.40 9.97
C PHE A 487 -10.46 -7.27 11.43
N ILE A 488 -11.75 -7.46 11.76
CA ILE A 488 -12.24 -7.43 13.13
C ILE A 488 -11.69 -8.63 13.91
N VAL A 489 -11.13 -8.37 15.10
CA VAL A 489 -10.58 -9.36 16.03
C VAL A 489 -10.95 -9.02 17.48
N THR A 490 -10.87 -10.02 18.36
CA THR A 490 -10.88 -9.83 19.82
C THR A 490 -9.60 -9.14 20.31
N ALA A 491 -9.58 -8.68 21.57
CA ALA A 491 -8.36 -8.23 22.27
C ALA A 491 -7.19 -9.25 22.23
N THR A 492 -7.48 -10.53 22.00
CA THR A 492 -6.50 -11.62 21.85
C THR A 492 -6.08 -11.87 20.39
N GLY A 493 -6.49 -11.02 19.45
CA GLY A 493 -6.19 -11.10 18.01
C GLY A 493 -6.76 -12.35 17.33
N VAL A 494 -7.88 -12.87 17.82
CA VAL A 494 -8.64 -13.97 17.21
C VAL A 494 -9.83 -13.37 16.47
N SER A 495 -10.03 -13.71 15.19
CA SER A 495 -11.22 -13.25 14.47
C SER A 495 -12.48 -13.93 15.04
N PRO A 496 -13.57 -13.17 15.27
CA PRO A 496 -14.86 -13.73 15.68
C PRO A 496 -15.65 -14.35 14.50
N LEU A 497 -15.09 -14.30 13.29
CA LEU A 497 -15.71 -14.74 12.03
C LEU A 497 -15.03 -16.00 11.47
N VAL A 498 -15.82 -16.89 10.85
CA VAL A 498 -15.33 -18.07 10.12
C VAL A 498 -16.07 -18.16 8.78
N GLY A 499 -15.39 -17.81 7.69
CA GLY A 499 -16.00 -17.80 6.36
C GLY A 499 -17.22 -16.87 6.27
N GLY A 500 -17.10 -15.66 6.81
CA GLY A 500 -18.18 -14.67 6.93
C GLY A 500 -19.18 -14.94 8.07
N PHE A 501 -19.40 -16.19 8.49
CA PHE A 501 -20.28 -16.51 9.61
C PHE A 501 -19.74 -15.95 10.93
N TRP A 502 -20.58 -15.23 11.67
CA TRP A 502 -20.28 -14.73 13.01
C TRP A 502 -20.48 -15.84 14.06
N ILE A 503 -19.56 -15.93 15.03
CA ILE A 503 -19.69 -16.91 16.12
C ILE A 503 -20.37 -16.24 17.32
N ALA A 504 -21.67 -16.46 17.50
CA ALA A 504 -22.54 -15.82 18.50
C ALA A 504 -22.07 -15.86 19.97
N ARG A 505 -21.09 -16.69 20.34
CA ARG A 505 -20.41 -16.60 21.65
C ARG A 505 -19.68 -15.26 21.87
N HIS A 506 -19.43 -14.51 20.79
CA HIS A 506 -18.78 -13.21 20.80
C HIS A 506 -19.80 -12.05 20.82
N ASP A 507 -21.11 -12.33 20.83
CA ASP A 507 -22.18 -11.32 20.92
C ASP A 507 -21.95 -10.26 22.02
N PRO A 508 -21.51 -10.61 23.26
CA PRO A 508 -21.23 -9.61 24.29
C PRO A 508 -20.10 -8.63 23.94
N LYS A 509 -19.24 -8.96 22.96
CA LYS A 509 -18.11 -8.12 22.55
C LYS A 509 -18.51 -6.99 21.62
N LEU A 510 -19.66 -7.14 20.95
CA LEU A 510 -20.36 -6.03 20.29
C LEU A 510 -20.85 -4.98 21.31
N LEU A 511 -20.90 -5.34 22.61
CA LEU A 511 -21.27 -4.49 23.74
C LEU A 511 -20.09 -4.25 24.72
N GLY A 512 -18.85 -4.37 24.25
CA GLY A 512 -17.64 -4.00 25.02
C GLY A 512 -17.05 -5.08 25.95
N GLU A 513 -17.61 -6.30 26.01
CA GLU A 513 -17.10 -7.33 26.94
C GLU A 513 -15.65 -7.74 26.63
N ASP A 514 -14.79 -7.80 27.66
CA ASP A 514 -13.32 -7.94 27.59
C ASP A 514 -12.60 -6.84 26.77
N GLY A 515 -13.13 -5.60 26.78
CA GLY A 515 -12.62 -4.51 25.93
C GLY A 515 -13.11 -4.59 24.48
N GLY A 516 -14.14 -5.40 24.22
CA GLY A 516 -14.86 -5.43 22.96
C GLY A 516 -14.04 -5.97 21.78
N LEU A 517 -13.92 -5.15 20.73
CA LEU A 517 -13.44 -5.54 19.40
C LEU A 517 -12.43 -4.54 18.86
N TYR A 518 -11.55 -5.03 17.99
CA TYR A 518 -10.39 -4.30 17.52
C TYR A 518 -10.13 -4.55 16.03
N TRP A 519 -9.46 -3.62 15.37
CA TRP A 519 -8.87 -3.84 14.06
C TRP A 519 -7.54 -4.59 14.19
N GLY A 520 -7.49 -5.78 13.58
CA GLY A 520 -6.32 -6.66 13.50
C GLY A 520 -5.57 -6.59 12.16
N GLY A 521 -5.87 -5.61 11.32
CA GLY A 521 -5.18 -5.40 10.04
C GLY A 521 -3.69 -5.07 10.24
N ARG A 522 -2.84 -5.77 9.48
CA ARG A 522 -1.39 -5.81 9.67
C ARG A 522 -0.70 -4.46 9.43
N ASN A 523 -1.26 -3.60 8.57
CA ASN A 523 -0.65 -2.33 8.20
C ASN A 523 -0.99 -1.26 9.26
N ALA A 524 -2.27 -1.18 9.65
CA ALA A 524 -2.71 -0.35 10.77
C ALA A 524 -1.99 -0.74 12.08
N VAL A 525 -1.96 -2.04 12.41
CA VAL A 525 -1.29 -2.58 13.61
C VAL A 525 0.20 -2.23 13.64
N ALA A 526 0.87 -2.24 12.48
CA ALA A 526 2.28 -1.87 12.40
C ALA A 526 2.53 -0.37 12.57
N ALA A 527 1.56 0.49 12.22
CA ALA A 527 1.63 1.93 12.41
C ALA A 527 1.25 2.37 13.84
N TYR A 528 0.21 1.77 14.43
CA TYR A 528 -0.26 2.07 15.79
C TYR A 528 0.60 1.40 16.88
N GLY A 529 1.25 0.27 16.57
CA GLY A 529 2.05 -0.50 17.53
C GLY A 529 1.28 -1.55 18.34
N GLY A 530 -0.04 -1.65 18.13
CA GLY A 530 -0.93 -2.63 18.76
C GLY A 530 -2.21 -2.84 17.95
N LEU A 531 -3.18 -3.54 18.51
CA LEU A 531 -4.55 -3.61 17.98
C LEU A 531 -5.25 -2.27 18.20
N ILE A 532 -5.93 -1.75 17.18
CA ILE A 532 -6.65 -0.47 17.24
C ILE A 532 -8.06 -0.77 17.79
N PRO A 533 -8.52 -0.14 18.88
CA PRO A 533 -9.85 -0.40 19.44
C PRO A 533 -10.95 0.18 18.53
N LEU A 534 -11.99 -0.62 18.32
CA LEU A 534 -13.20 -0.25 17.59
C LEU A 534 -14.34 -0.01 18.57
N ARG A 535 -15.21 0.95 18.24
CA ARG A 535 -16.27 1.44 19.12
C ARG A 535 -17.23 0.36 19.57
N THR A 536 -17.18 -0.01 20.85
CA THR A 536 -17.96 -1.10 21.45
C THR A 536 -18.63 -0.69 22.76
N THR A 537 -19.55 0.26 22.66
CA THR A 537 -20.38 0.77 23.75
C THR A 537 -21.27 -0.31 24.39
N SER A 538 -21.58 -0.17 25.68
CA SER A 538 -22.42 -1.12 26.44
C SER A 538 -23.89 -1.22 25.98
N VAL A 539 -24.30 -0.34 25.07
CA VAL A 539 -25.56 -0.37 24.32
C VAL A 539 -25.19 -0.34 22.83
N TRP A 540 -25.90 -1.12 22.01
CA TRP A 540 -25.70 -1.14 20.56
C TRP A 540 -26.09 0.20 19.93
N GLY A 541 -25.13 0.84 19.24
CA GLY A 541 -25.26 2.18 18.68
C GLY A 541 -25.72 2.23 17.22
N GLY A 542 -26.37 1.17 16.72
CA GLY A 542 -26.70 1.06 15.29
C GLY A 542 -25.45 0.91 14.43
N GLY A 543 -25.47 1.46 13.21
CA GLY A 543 -24.31 1.45 12.29
C GLY A 543 -23.06 2.14 12.86
N SER A 544 -23.21 2.98 13.88
CA SER A 544 -22.10 3.65 14.56
C SER A 544 -21.35 2.76 15.56
N SER A 545 -21.84 1.57 15.92
CA SER A 545 -21.03 0.56 16.61
C SER A 545 -20.10 -0.13 15.62
N ILE A 546 -18.88 -0.45 16.05
CA ILE A 546 -17.79 -1.17 15.32
C ILE A 546 -17.35 -0.66 13.93
N SER A 547 -18.10 0.19 13.25
CA SER A 547 -17.66 0.93 12.05
C SER A 547 -16.71 2.09 12.37
N HIS A 548 -16.47 2.37 13.64
CA HIS A 548 -15.71 3.52 14.15
C HIS A 548 -14.56 3.10 15.07
N LEU A 549 -13.61 4.02 15.22
CA LEU A 549 -12.60 4.02 16.26
C LEU A 549 -13.23 4.30 17.63
N GLU A 550 -12.64 3.77 18.71
CA GLU A 550 -13.20 3.92 20.06
C GLU A 550 -13.05 5.34 20.62
N ASP A 551 -14.17 5.97 20.97
CA ASP A 551 -14.23 7.41 21.26
C ASP A 551 -13.57 7.77 22.60
N ASP A 552 -13.66 6.89 23.60
CA ASP A 552 -12.98 7.05 24.90
C ASP A 552 -11.44 6.92 24.80
N VAL A 553 -10.92 6.38 23.69
CA VAL A 553 -9.47 6.21 23.45
C VAL A 553 -8.93 7.34 22.57
N PHE A 554 -9.66 7.70 21.51
CA PHE A 554 -9.26 8.72 20.55
C PHE A 554 -10.04 10.02 20.80
N ALA A 555 -9.65 10.74 21.87
CA ALA A 555 -10.38 11.88 22.40
C ALA A 555 -9.56 13.19 22.41
N GLY A 556 -10.24 14.33 22.23
CA GLY A 556 -9.65 15.67 22.35
C GLY A 556 -8.50 15.91 21.36
N ASP A 557 -7.33 16.30 21.87
CA ASP A 557 -6.11 16.50 21.05
C ASP A 557 -5.68 15.22 20.27
N ASP A 558 -6.19 14.03 20.63
CA ASP A 558 -5.97 12.76 19.89
C ASP A 558 -7.27 12.18 19.27
N GLN A 559 -8.26 13.02 18.96
CA GLN A 559 -9.35 12.63 18.05
C GLN A 559 -8.78 12.24 16.66
N LYS A 560 -9.57 11.48 15.89
CA LYS A 560 -9.28 10.93 14.57
C LYS A 560 -10.43 11.25 13.62
N ILE A 561 -10.26 11.02 12.31
CA ILE A 561 -11.35 11.24 11.35
C ILE A 561 -12.44 10.18 11.60
N MET A 562 -12.07 8.91 11.78
CA MET A 562 -13.04 7.83 11.94
C MET A 562 -13.52 7.59 13.40
N ASN A 563 -13.52 8.64 14.24
CA ASN A 563 -14.29 8.67 15.49
C ASN A 563 -15.80 8.76 15.18
N SER A 564 -16.67 8.22 16.03
CA SER A 564 -18.13 8.19 15.72
C SER A 564 -18.87 9.48 16.02
N GLY A 565 -18.25 10.36 16.80
CA GLY A 565 -18.81 11.64 17.22
C GLY A 565 -17.80 12.75 17.02
N THR A 566 -18.31 13.88 16.54
CA THR A 566 -17.67 15.18 16.71
C THR A 566 -18.59 16.08 17.52
N ASP A 567 -18.03 16.75 18.53
CA ASP A 567 -18.64 17.95 19.10
C ASP A 567 -18.57 19.09 18.05
N ALA A 568 -19.27 20.19 18.32
CA ALA A 568 -19.07 21.44 17.60
C ALA A 568 -17.67 22.02 17.90
N GLY A 569 -17.09 22.72 16.92
CA GLY A 569 -15.71 23.19 16.92
C GLY A 569 -14.83 22.57 15.81
N PRO A 570 -13.57 23.03 15.68
CA PRO A 570 -12.62 22.47 14.72
C PRO A 570 -12.31 20.99 14.99
N ALA A 571 -12.42 20.16 13.95
CA ALA A 571 -12.26 18.72 14.05
C ALA A 571 -11.09 18.19 13.17
N PRO A 572 -10.70 16.90 13.26
CA PRO A 572 -9.56 16.35 12.51
C PRO A 572 -9.82 16.29 11.00
N ARG A 573 -9.05 17.03 10.21
CA ARG A 573 -9.14 17.03 8.72
C ARG A 573 -7.98 16.28 8.02
N VAL A 574 -7.15 15.57 8.77
CA VAL A 574 -5.96 14.85 8.27
C VAL A 574 -5.88 13.45 8.89
N PHE A 575 -5.77 12.42 8.06
CA PHE A 575 -5.66 11.02 8.52
C PHE A 575 -4.37 10.77 9.30
N SER A 576 -4.47 9.99 10.37
CA SER A 576 -3.30 9.41 11.05
C SER A 576 -2.63 8.31 10.22
N ASP A 577 -1.37 8.01 10.55
CA ASP A 577 -0.61 6.92 9.93
C ASP A 577 -1.30 5.55 10.05
N PHE A 578 -2.09 5.32 11.11
CA PHE A 578 -2.80 4.06 11.30
C PHE A 578 -4.16 4.02 10.58
N GLU A 579 -4.88 5.13 10.42
CA GLU A 579 -6.05 5.19 9.54
C GLU A 579 -5.64 4.94 8.08
N LEU A 580 -4.57 5.57 7.61
CA LEU A 580 -3.95 5.21 6.32
C LEU A 580 -3.47 3.75 6.30
N GLY A 581 -3.06 3.21 7.45
CA GLY A 581 -2.82 1.78 7.63
C GLY A 581 -4.07 0.92 7.42
N MET A 582 -5.24 1.32 7.92
CA MET A 582 -6.51 0.62 7.73
C MET A 582 -6.92 0.61 6.26
N PHE A 583 -6.76 1.72 5.53
CA PHE A 583 -6.95 1.75 4.09
C PHE A 583 -5.97 0.84 3.33
N ARG A 584 -4.70 0.73 3.77
CA ARG A 584 -3.73 -0.26 3.22
C ARG A 584 -4.08 -1.71 3.54
N ASP A 585 -4.85 -1.96 4.60
CA ASP A 585 -5.40 -3.29 4.92
C ASP A 585 -6.63 -3.60 4.06
N LEU A 586 -7.53 -2.62 3.86
CA LEU A 586 -8.64 -2.64 2.88
C LEU A 586 -8.17 -2.73 1.41
N GLY A 587 -6.86 -2.63 1.16
CA GLY A 587 -6.21 -2.88 -0.13
C GLY A 587 -5.78 -1.63 -0.90
N TYR A 588 -6.11 -0.43 -0.42
CA TYR A 588 -5.83 0.82 -1.11
C TYR A 588 -4.33 1.16 -1.15
N ILE A 589 -3.91 1.77 -2.25
CA ILE A 589 -2.61 2.45 -2.36
C ILE A 589 -2.79 3.86 -1.78
N VAL A 590 -2.49 4.05 -0.49
CA VAL A 590 -2.56 5.37 0.17
C VAL A 590 -1.22 5.90 0.67
N VAL A 591 -1.09 7.22 0.59
CA VAL A 591 0.12 8.00 0.83
C VAL A 591 -0.22 9.18 1.76
N MET A 592 0.70 9.52 2.66
CA MET A 592 0.62 10.79 3.39
C MET A 592 1.19 11.90 2.49
N PRO A 593 0.40 12.88 2.02
CA PRO A 593 0.93 14.03 1.26
C PRO A 593 1.93 14.86 2.10
N GLU A 594 2.94 15.46 1.44
CA GLU A 594 3.96 16.28 2.13
C GLU A 594 3.38 17.55 2.77
N THR A 595 2.30 18.08 2.19
CA THR A 595 1.48 19.16 2.73
C THR A 595 0.01 18.72 2.68
N PRO A 596 -0.52 18.06 3.73
CA PRO A 596 -1.88 17.55 3.67
C PRO A 596 -2.92 18.66 3.51
N PRO A 597 -4.03 18.39 2.79
CA PRO A 597 -5.11 19.37 2.62
C PRO A 597 -5.66 19.76 4.00
N TYR A 598 -6.05 21.03 4.14
CA TYR A 598 -6.53 21.66 5.38
C TYR A 598 -5.56 21.68 6.59
N ALA A 599 -4.38 21.05 6.52
CA ALA A 599 -3.41 21.00 7.63
C ALA A 599 -2.94 22.38 8.14
N ALA A 600 -3.07 23.42 7.32
CA ALA A 600 -2.73 24.80 7.68
C ALA A 600 -3.55 25.34 8.87
N GLY A 601 -4.79 24.89 9.08
CA GLY A 601 -5.65 25.35 10.18
C GLY A 601 -5.11 24.99 11.58
N PHE A 602 -4.51 23.80 11.71
CA PHE A 602 -4.08 23.27 13.02
C PHE A 602 -2.79 23.92 13.59
N VAL A 603 -2.07 24.72 12.79
CA VAL A 603 -0.76 25.27 13.15
C VAL A 603 -0.82 26.24 14.36
N GLY A 604 -1.98 26.85 14.62
CA GLY A 604 -2.19 27.80 15.71
C GLY A 604 -1.94 27.23 17.11
N LEU A 605 -2.28 25.96 17.36
CA LEU A 605 -2.23 25.36 18.69
C LEU A 605 -0.81 24.88 19.07
N VAL A 606 -0.14 24.18 18.14
CA VAL A 606 1.13 23.48 18.37
C VAL A 606 2.27 24.44 18.75
N PHE A 607 2.33 25.63 18.12
CA PHE A 607 3.40 26.59 18.37
C PHE A 607 3.32 27.27 19.76
N LEU A 608 2.14 27.40 20.35
CA LEU A 608 1.97 28.00 21.69
C LEU A 608 2.49 27.09 22.80
N LEU A 609 2.29 25.77 22.69
CA LEU A 609 2.74 24.80 23.68
C LEU A 609 4.26 24.64 23.72
N ARG A 610 4.94 24.72 22.56
CA ARG A 610 6.40 24.61 22.49
C ARG A 610 7.11 25.75 23.24
N ARG A 611 6.53 26.96 23.26
CA ARG A 611 7.04 28.10 24.02
C ARG A 611 6.85 27.92 25.54
N ARG A 612 5.66 27.47 25.97
CA ARG A 612 5.35 27.23 27.41
C ARG A 612 6.18 26.13 28.06
N ARG A 613 6.70 25.14 27.31
CA ARG A 613 7.64 24.14 27.86
C ARG A 613 9.04 24.70 28.09
N SER A 614 9.51 25.66 27.28
CA SER A 614 10.83 26.29 27.46
C SER A 614 10.91 27.12 28.74
N ASP A 615 9.89 27.94 29.03
CA ASP A 615 9.90 28.87 30.17
C ASP A 615 9.88 28.16 31.54
N LYS A 616 9.44 26.90 31.61
CA LYS A 616 9.40 26.11 32.86
C LYS A 616 10.71 25.41 33.24
N VAL A 617 11.68 25.28 32.33
CA VAL A 617 12.97 24.62 32.62
C VAL A 617 14.00 25.63 33.17
N ALA A 618 13.72 26.93 33.11
CA ALA A 618 14.58 27.99 33.63
C ALA A 618 14.36 28.32 35.13
N ALA A 619 13.54 27.55 35.85
CA ALA A 619 13.07 27.89 37.20
C ALA A 619 12.87 26.66 38.12
N SER A 620 13.92 25.84 38.29
CA SER A 620 14.03 24.80 39.33
C SER A 620 15.47 24.62 39.78
#